data_AF-A0A660URL0-F1
#
_entry.id   AF-A0A660URL0-F1
#
_cell.length_a   1.000
_cell.length_b   1.000
_cell.length_c   1.000
_cell.angle_alpha   90.00
_cell.angle_beta   90.00
_cell.angle_gamma   90.00
#
_symmetry.space_group_name_H-M   'P 1'
#
loop_
_entity.id
_entity.type
_entity.pdbx_description
1 polymer ?
#
loop_
_entity_poly.entity_id
_entity_poly.type
_entity_poly.pdbx_seq_one_letter_code
_entity_poly.pdbx_strand_id
1 'polypeptide(L)'
;MPISDHVVVEKVFRRGRWDAVLDRPFDGQKTIPYAHYVWLSGNPSFESIPKGYVVHHLDHDETNDDISNLVIMQKHHHVAHHMKSKIVTPSIVIDPKSSEIHVPTKKPRAYKDSKSDRWYLQYYYRSNGKIHKGTVYKHGGRPFATKDAALDAIKEIWPWGGWQSL
;
A
#
# COMPACT_ATOMS: atom_id res chain seq x y z
N MET A 1 1.03 28.48 -8.63
CA MET A 1 0.59 28.42 -10.04
C MET A 1 -0.31 27.20 -10.14
N PRO A 2 -1.57 27.35 -10.60
CA PRO A 2 -2.48 26.23 -10.72
C PRO A 2 -1.95 25.22 -11.74
N ILE A 3 -2.27 23.93 -11.56
CA ILE A 3 -1.83 22.88 -12.50
C ILE A 3 -2.28 23.15 -13.94
N SER A 4 -3.39 23.86 -14.12
CA SER A 4 -4.00 24.19 -15.41
C SER A 4 -3.10 25.03 -16.30
N ASP A 5 -2.13 25.72 -15.70
CA ASP A 5 -1.15 26.53 -16.43
C ASP A 5 0.05 25.69 -16.90
N HIS A 6 0.14 24.41 -16.51
CA HIS A 6 1.19 23.50 -16.96
C HIS A 6 0.75 22.74 -18.20
N VAL A 7 1.67 22.53 -19.13
CA VAL A 7 1.42 21.77 -20.36
C VAL A 7 2.03 20.39 -20.20
N VAL A 8 1.24 19.35 -20.48
CA VAL A 8 1.76 17.97 -20.57
C VAL A 8 2.56 17.85 -21.86
N VAL A 9 3.88 17.74 -21.72
CA VAL A 9 4.81 17.56 -22.85
C VAL A 9 4.80 16.11 -23.31
N GLU A 10 4.68 15.18 -22.37
CA GLU A 10 4.73 13.74 -22.63
C GLU A 10 3.87 12.99 -21.62
N LYS A 11 3.22 11.90 -22.07
CA LYS A 11 2.62 10.89 -21.19
C LYS A 11 3.47 9.64 -21.22
N VAL A 12 3.87 9.14 -20.05
CA VAL A 12 4.75 7.97 -19.95
C VAL A 12 4.09 6.89 -19.11
N PHE A 13 4.05 5.65 -19.60
CA PHE A 13 3.51 4.52 -18.84
C PHE A 13 4.61 3.88 -17.99
N ARG A 14 4.47 3.91 -16.66
CA ARG A 14 5.45 3.33 -15.72
C ARG A 14 4.74 2.72 -14.52
N ARG A 15 5.20 1.54 -14.10
CA ARG A 15 4.69 0.84 -12.91
C ARG A 15 3.16 0.62 -12.90
N GLY A 16 2.58 0.38 -14.08
CA GLY A 16 1.15 0.07 -14.23
C GLY A 16 0.23 1.28 -14.37
N ARG A 17 0.75 2.51 -14.43
CA ARG A 17 -0.04 3.75 -14.55
C ARG A 17 0.59 4.77 -15.50
N TRP A 18 -0.19 5.76 -15.91
CA TRP A 18 0.30 6.90 -16.68
C TRP A 18 0.85 8.00 -15.76
N ASP A 19 2.01 8.52 -16.11
CA ASP A 19 2.60 9.73 -15.54
C ASP A 19 2.58 10.87 -16.57
N ALA A 20 2.32 12.10 -16.14
CA ALA A 20 2.43 13.33 -16.91
C ALA A 20 3.82 13.95 -16.73
N VAL A 21 4.54 14.20 -17.82
CA VAL A 21 5.74 15.03 -17.81
C VAL A 21 5.34 16.45 -18.17
N LEU A 22 5.59 17.38 -17.25
CA LEU A 22 5.19 18.78 -17.39
C LEU A 22 6.31 19.61 -18.05
N ASP A 23 5.93 20.66 -18.75
CA ASP A 23 6.83 21.67 -19.33
C ASP A 23 7.71 22.32 -18.27
N ARG A 24 7.14 22.57 -17.08
CA ARG A 24 7.81 23.11 -15.90
C ARG A 24 7.37 22.39 -14.62
N PRO A 25 8.23 22.33 -13.57
CA PRO A 25 7.90 21.62 -12.34
C PRO A 25 6.66 22.16 -11.64
N PHE A 26 5.79 21.27 -11.20
CA PHE A 26 4.66 21.54 -10.31
C PHE A 26 4.99 20.98 -8.93
N ASP A 27 4.93 21.82 -7.89
CA ASP A 27 5.34 21.44 -6.53
C ASP A 27 6.74 20.79 -6.48
N GLY A 28 7.69 21.37 -7.23
CA GLY A 28 9.06 20.86 -7.36
C GLY A 28 9.20 19.59 -8.21
N GLN A 29 8.11 19.03 -8.75
CA GLN A 29 8.12 17.78 -9.51
C GLN A 29 7.88 18.04 -11.00
N LYS A 30 8.79 17.57 -11.85
CA LYS A 30 8.62 17.61 -13.33
C LYS A 30 7.69 16.50 -13.85
N THR A 31 7.50 15.45 -13.05
CA THR A 31 6.67 14.30 -13.39
C THR A 31 5.72 14.01 -12.25
N ILE A 32 4.43 13.89 -12.55
CA ILE A 32 3.38 13.58 -11.57
C ILE A 32 2.46 12.48 -12.13
N PRO A 33 1.69 11.74 -11.31
CA PRO A 33 0.68 10.82 -11.82
C PRO A 33 -0.31 11.54 -12.73
N TYR A 34 -0.64 10.96 -13.89
CA TYR A 34 -1.52 11.61 -14.86
C TYR A 34 -2.93 11.83 -14.30
N ALA A 35 -3.47 10.89 -13.52
CA ALA A 35 -4.72 11.05 -12.78
C ALA A 35 -4.72 12.31 -11.89
N HIS A 36 -3.59 12.65 -11.24
CA HIS A 36 -3.49 13.87 -10.43
C HIS A 36 -3.60 15.12 -11.30
N TYR A 37 -2.91 15.13 -12.46
CA TYR A 37 -3.00 16.22 -13.43
C TYR A 37 -4.44 16.43 -13.91
N VAL A 38 -5.11 15.36 -14.34
CA VAL A 38 -6.50 15.45 -14.84
C VAL A 38 -7.43 15.95 -13.74
N TRP A 39 -7.35 15.36 -12.54
CA TRP A 39 -8.22 15.74 -11.43
C TRP A 39 -8.05 17.21 -11.03
N LEU A 40 -6.81 17.66 -10.86
CA LEU A 40 -6.53 19.05 -10.49
C LEU A 40 -6.92 20.03 -11.61
N SER A 41 -6.74 19.65 -12.89
CA SER A 41 -7.16 20.49 -14.02
C SER A 41 -8.69 20.64 -14.09
N GLY A 42 -9.43 19.59 -13.75
CA GLY A 42 -10.90 19.62 -13.66
C GLY A 42 -11.45 20.27 -12.39
N ASN A 43 -10.60 20.52 -11.37
CA ASN A 43 -10.99 21.08 -10.08
C ASN A 43 -10.10 22.29 -9.72
N PRO A 44 -10.19 23.41 -10.47
CA PRO A 44 -9.26 24.54 -10.36
C PRO A 44 -9.30 25.28 -9.01
N SER A 45 -10.29 25.01 -8.16
CA SER A 45 -10.32 25.50 -6.77
C SER A 45 -9.25 24.86 -5.87
N PHE A 46 -8.58 23.80 -6.33
CA PHE A 46 -7.52 23.12 -5.61
C PHE A 46 -6.16 23.46 -6.22
N GLU A 47 -5.27 24.04 -5.42
CA GLU A 47 -3.89 24.30 -5.84
C GLU A 47 -3.03 23.03 -5.88
N SER A 48 -3.40 22.01 -5.10
CA SER A 48 -2.73 20.71 -5.01
C SER A 48 -3.70 19.67 -4.43
N ILE A 49 -3.34 18.38 -4.52
CA ILE A 49 -4.09 17.33 -3.81
C ILE A 49 -3.90 17.56 -2.30
N PRO A 50 -4.97 17.77 -1.51
CA PRO A 50 -4.83 18.09 -0.10
C PRO A 50 -4.04 17.02 0.68
N LYS A 51 -3.26 17.46 1.67
CA LYS A 51 -2.48 16.55 2.51
C LYS A 51 -3.41 15.53 3.18
N GLY A 52 -3.07 14.25 3.03
CA GLY A 52 -3.87 13.14 3.56
C GLY A 52 -4.95 12.60 2.62
N TYR A 53 -5.09 13.19 1.43
CA TYR A 53 -5.96 12.70 0.36
C TYR A 53 -5.14 12.02 -0.75
N VAL A 54 -5.81 11.20 -1.55
CA VAL A 54 -5.30 10.55 -2.76
C VAL A 54 -6.38 10.56 -3.83
N VAL A 55 -5.99 10.58 -5.11
CA VAL A 55 -6.92 10.35 -6.22
C VAL A 55 -7.23 8.85 -6.31
N HIS A 56 -8.49 8.52 -6.53
CA HIS A 56 -9.03 7.18 -6.64
C HIS A 56 -9.80 7.02 -7.95
N HIS A 57 -9.54 5.93 -8.67
CA HIS A 57 -10.29 5.49 -9.84
C HIS A 57 -11.52 4.69 -9.39
N LEU A 58 -12.73 5.16 -9.71
CA LEU A 58 -14.00 4.56 -9.25
C LEU A 58 -14.19 3.13 -9.81
N ASP A 59 -13.78 2.91 -11.06
CA ASP A 59 -13.82 1.61 -11.74
C ASP A 59 -12.67 0.66 -11.38
N HIS A 60 -11.72 1.12 -10.56
CA HIS A 60 -10.51 0.40 -10.18
C HIS A 60 -9.53 0.11 -11.33
N ASP A 61 -9.71 0.73 -12.50
CA ASP A 61 -8.76 0.70 -13.60
C ASP A 61 -7.81 1.90 -13.49
N GLU A 62 -6.58 1.65 -13.06
CA GLU A 62 -5.54 2.69 -12.89
C GLU A 62 -5.12 3.37 -14.21
N THR A 63 -5.63 2.89 -15.35
CA THR A 63 -5.38 3.46 -16.68
C THR A 63 -6.53 4.30 -17.21
N ASN A 64 -7.71 4.26 -16.58
CA ASN A 64 -8.87 5.07 -16.96
C ASN A 64 -8.87 6.44 -16.24
N ASP A 65 -8.10 7.37 -16.79
CA ASP A 65 -7.94 8.72 -16.23
C ASP A 65 -9.06 9.71 -16.63
N ASP A 66 -10.25 9.24 -17.01
CA ASP A 66 -11.38 10.13 -17.28
C ASP A 66 -11.77 10.89 -16.00
N ILE A 67 -11.98 12.22 -16.09
CA ILE A 67 -12.29 13.05 -14.91
C ILE A 67 -13.52 12.56 -14.14
N SER A 68 -14.52 11.99 -14.82
CA SER A 68 -15.71 11.44 -14.19
C SER A 68 -15.45 10.13 -13.44
N ASN A 69 -14.34 9.45 -13.72
CA ASN A 69 -13.87 8.25 -13.04
C ASN A 69 -12.94 8.58 -11.85
N LEU A 70 -12.58 9.85 -11.64
CA LEU A 70 -11.63 10.26 -10.62
C LEU A 70 -12.29 10.99 -9.45
N VAL A 71 -11.99 10.55 -8.24
CA VAL A 71 -12.39 11.23 -7.00
C VAL A 71 -11.22 11.35 -6.04
N ILE A 72 -11.18 12.38 -5.20
CA ILE A 72 -10.24 12.40 -4.07
C ILE A 72 -10.85 11.73 -2.85
N MET A 73 -10.05 10.95 -2.14
CA MET A 73 -10.48 10.27 -0.92
C MET A 73 -9.38 10.34 0.13
N GLN A 74 -9.76 10.39 1.41
CA GLN A 74 -8.80 10.30 2.51
C GLN A 74 -8.06 8.97 2.44
N LYS A 75 -6.75 8.97 2.67
CA LYS A 75 -5.88 7.77 2.55
C LYS A 75 -6.43 6.56 3.31
N HIS A 76 -6.96 6.74 4.52
CA HIS A 76 -7.51 5.64 5.31
C HIS A 76 -8.83 5.09 4.72
N HIS A 77 -9.69 5.95 4.17
CA HIS A 77 -10.89 5.51 3.45
C HIS A 77 -10.53 4.80 2.15
N HIS A 78 -9.50 5.26 1.44
CA HIS A 78 -9.00 4.59 0.24
C HIS A 78 -8.52 3.17 0.54
N VAL A 79 -7.72 2.99 1.59
CA VAL A 79 -7.30 1.67 2.05
C VAL A 79 -8.50 0.83 2.48
N ALA A 80 -9.40 1.38 3.27
CA ALA A 80 -10.61 0.67 3.70
C ALA A 80 -11.49 0.26 2.52
N HIS A 81 -11.61 1.09 1.48
CA HIS A 81 -12.38 0.80 0.26
C HIS A 81 -11.78 -0.39 -0.49
N HIS A 82 -10.48 -0.36 -0.77
CA HIS A 82 -9.77 -1.49 -1.40
C HIS A 82 -9.70 -2.74 -0.52
N MET A 83 -9.83 -2.60 0.80
CA MET A 83 -9.92 -3.72 1.73
C MET A 83 -11.34 -4.29 1.84
N LYS A 84 -12.41 -3.51 1.66
CA LYS A 84 -13.80 -4.01 1.69
C LYS A 84 -14.13 -4.89 0.48
N SER A 85 -13.52 -4.63 -0.67
CA SER A 85 -13.67 -5.43 -1.90
C SER A 85 -12.74 -6.65 -1.97
N LYS A 86 -11.93 -6.88 -0.95
CA LYS A 86 -11.18 -8.14 -0.77
C LYS A 86 -11.71 -8.82 0.47
N ILE A 87 -11.97 -10.13 0.42
CA ILE A 87 -11.92 -10.93 1.65
C ILE A 87 -10.47 -10.81 2.11
N VAL A 88 -10.19 -9.79 2.91
CA VAL A 88 -9.05 -9.84 3.81
C VAL A 88 -9.44 -11.00 4.70
N THR A 89 -8.85 -12.16 4.49
CA THR A 89 -8.68 -13.11 5.58
C THR A 89 -7.61 -12.41 6.40
N PRO A 90 -7.95 -11.63 7.43
CA PRO A 90 -6.89 -11.09 8.25
C PRO A 90 -6.15 -12.33 8.76
N SER A 91 -4.87 -12.40 8.45
CA SER A 91 -3.96 -13.35 9.07
C SER A 91 -3.78 -12.90 10.52
N ILE A 92 -4.88 -12.89 11.27
CA ILE A 92 -4.93 -12.54 12.68
C ILE A 92 -4.25 -13.71 13.38
N VAL A 93 -3.01 -13.50 13.75
CA VAL A 93 -2.43 -14.27 14.84
C VAL A 93 -3.00 -13.63 16.11
N ILE A 94 -4.18 -14.08 16.54
CA ILE A 94 -4.73 -13.74 17.85
C ILE A 94 -3.81 -14.45 18.85
N ASP A 95 -2.94 -13.69 19.51
CA ASP A 95 -2.47 -14.11 20.82
C ASP A 95 -3.69 -14.00 21.75
N PRO A 96 -4.23 -15.10 22.30
CA PRO A 96 -5.40 -15.04 23.17
C PRO A 96 -5.17 -14.22 24.44
N LYS A 97 -3.94 -13.76 24.71
CA LYS A 97 -3.58 -12.91 25.85
C LYS A 97 -3.36 -11.43 25.51
N SER A 98 -3.39 -11.04 24.24
CA SER A 98 -3.07 -9.68 23.80
C SER A 98 -3.95 -9.26 22.63
N SER A 99 -4.73 -8.19 22.82
CA SER A 99 -5.53 -7.54 21.78
C SER A 99 -4.72 -6.61 20.87
N GLU A 100 -3.39 -6.53 21.04
CA GLU A 100 -2.55 -5.68 20.20
C GLU A 100 -2.38 -6.26 18.79
N ILE A 101 -2.80 -5.50 17.79
CA ILE A 101 -2.58 -5.80 16.37
C ILE A 101 -1.17 -5.34 16.00
N HIS A 102 -0.31 -6.27 15.58
CA HIS A 102 1.07 -5.96 15.19
C HIS A 102 1.23 -5.95 13.66
N VAL A 103 1.35 -4.77 13.07
CA VAL A 103 1.67 -4.61 11.65
C VAL A 103 3.18 -4.72 11.45
N PRO A 104 3.68 -5.59 10.56
CA PRO A 104 5.11 -5.68 10.32
C PRO A 104 5.69 -4.37 9.75
N THR A 105 6.93 -4.02 10.12
CA THR A 105 7.65 -2.84 9.60
C THR A 105 8.63 -3.21 8.48
N LYS A 106 8.91 -4.51 8.33
CA LYS A 106 9.82 -5.09 7.33
C LYS A 106 9.22 -6.38 6.81
N LYS A 107 9.61 -6.76 5.59
CA LYS A 107 9.22 -8.04 5.00
C LYS A 107 9.55 -9.17 5.97
N PRO A 108 8.57 -9.98 6.39
CA PRO A 108 8.83 -11.13 7.24
C PRO A 108 9.81 -12.11 6.60
N ARG A 109 10.54 -12.86 7.42
CA ARG A 109 11.50 -13.88 6.97
C ARG A 109 11.08 -15.25 7.47
N ALA A 110 11.01 -16.21 6.56
CA ALA A 110 10.89 -17.62 6.91
C ALA A 110 12.24 -18.19 7.36
N TYR A 111 12.25 -18.95 8.45
CA TYR A 111 13.42 -19.69 8.92
C TYR A 111 12.98 -21.02 9.54
N LYS A 112 13.89 -22.00 9.52
CA LYS A 112 13.71 -23.29 10.18
C LYS A 112 14.37 -23.22 11.55
N ASP A 113 13.68 -23.70 12.58
CA ASP A 113 14.28 -23.82 13.91
C ASP A 113 15.31 -24.95 13.92
N SER A 114 16.40 -24.79 14.67
CA SER A 114 17.44 -25.81 14.76
C SER A 114 17.04 -26.97 15.66
N LYS A 115 16.07 -26.75 16.57
CA LYS A 115 15.60 -27.75 17.54
C LYS A 115 14.33 -28.47 17.11
N SER A 116 13.66 -28.00 16.06
CA SER A 116 12.43 -28.60 15.55
C SER A 116 12.40 -28.59 14.03
N ASP A 117 11.75 -29.58 13.44
CA ASP A 117 11.59 -29.64 11.98
C ASP A 117 10.58 -28.61 11.43
N ARG A 118 10.24 -27.60 12.24
CA ARG A 118 9.19 -26.62 11.96
C ARG A 118 9.77 -25.35 11.35
N TRP A 119 8.95 -24.72 10.51
CA TRP A 119 9.21 -23.41 9.96
C TRP A 119 8.54 -22.32 10.79
N TYR A 120 9.15 -21.15 10.80
CA TYR A 120 8.72 -19.98 11.55
C TYR A 120 8.80 -18.75 10.65
N LEU A 121 7.92 -17.79 10.92
CA LEU A 121 7.97 -16.46 10.33
C LEU A 121 8.42 -15.47 11.38
N GLN A 122 9.59 -14.87 11.16
CA GLN A 122 10.07 -13.74 11.93
C GLN A 122 9.58 -12.43 11.30
N TYR A 123 9.04 -11.54 12.12
CA TYR A 123 8.65 -10.20 11.69
C TYR A 123 9.04 -9.16 12.75
N TYR A 124 9.13 -7.91 12.35
CA TYR A 124 9.41 -6.78 13.23
C TYR A 124 8.20 -5.88 13.23
N TYR A 125 7.83 -5.32 14.37
CA TYR A 125 6.71 -4.37 14.48
C TYR A 125 7.08 -3.22 15.42
N ARG A 126 6.37 -2.09 15.34
CA ARG A 126 6.52 -0.99 16.29
C ARG A 126 5.41 -1.04 17.34
N SER A 127 5.78 -0.95 18.62
CA SER A 127 4.85 -0.74 19.73
C SER A 127 5.52 0.20 20.73
N ASN A 128 4.80 1.23 21.17
CA ASN A 128 5.30 2.29 22.06
C ASN A 128 6.63 2.92 21.59
N GLY A 129 6.72 3.22 20.29
CA GLY A 129 7.91 3.83 19.67
C GLY A 129 9.14 2.93 19.54
N LYS A 130 9.10 1.70 20.07
CA LYS A 130 10.21 0.73 20.01
C LYS A 130 9.92 -0.33 18.96
N ILE A 131 11.00 -0.86 18.35
CA ILE A 131 10.92 -1.98 17.42
C ILE A 131 11.00 -3.27 18.23
N HIS A 132 10.02 -4.14 18.03
CA HIS A 132 9.92 -5.45 18.64
C HIS A 132 10.06 -6.54 17.57
N LYS A 133 10.46 -7.73 18.00
CA LYS A 133 10.60 -8.91 17.15
C LYS A 133 9.53 -9.92 17.52
N GLY A 134 8.68 -10.27 16.57
CA GLY A 134 7.67 -11.31 16.71
C GLY A 134 8.04 -12.56 15.91
N THR A 135 7.50 -13.70 16.33
CA THR A 135 7.64 -14.98 15.64
C THR A 135 6.30 -15.69 15.57
N VAL A 136 5.90 -16.13 14.38
CA VAL A 136 4.70 -16.93 14.13
C VAL A 136 5.13 -18.33 13.70
N TYR A 137 4.48 -19.35 14.22
CA TYR A 137 4.76 -20.76 13.86
C TYR A 137 3.55 -21.49 13.27
N LYS A 138 2.39 -20.83 13.21
CA LYS A 138 1.14 -21.35 12.67
C LYS A 138 0.31 -20.25 12.02
N HIS A 139 -0.44 -20.60 10.98
CA HIS A 139 -1.39 -19.73 10.30
C HIS A 139 -2.70 -20.49 10.06
N GLY A 140 -3.84 -19.85 10.28
CA GLY A 140 -5.15 -20.53 10.21
C GLY A 140 -5.26 -21.75 11.14
N GLY A 141 -4.56 -21.75 12.28
CA GLY A 141 -4.50 -22.87 13.22
C GLY A 141 -3.55 -24.00 12.83
N ARG A 142 -2.93 -23.97 11.63
CA ARG A 142 -2.02 -25.02 11.15
C ARG A 142 -0.55 -24.59 11.26
N PRO A 143 0.35 -25.44 11.76
CA PRO A 143 1.78 -25.12 11.84
C PRO A 143 2.42 -25.08 10.45
N PHE A 144 3.49 -24.27 10.30
CA PHE A 144 4.28 -24.27 9.06
C PHE A 144 5.17 -25.52 9.00
N ALA A 145 4.65 -26.59 8.41
CA ALA A 145 5.40 -27.84 8.23
C ALA A 145 6.49 -27.72 7.15
N THR A 146 6.30 -26.84 6.17
CA THR A 146 7.23 -26.65 5.05
C THR A 146 7.65 -25.20 4.90
N LYS A 147 8.76 -24.97 4.20
CA LYS A 147 9.22 -23.63 3.83
C LYS A 147 8.18 -22.90 3.00
N ASP A 148 7.56 -23.60 2.05
CA ASP A 148 6.58 -23.01 1.13
C ASP A 148 5.33 -22.56 1.88
N ALA A 149 4.84 -23.36 2.85
CA ALA A 149 3.73 -22.95 3.71
C ALA A 149 4.05 -21.67 4.50
N ALA A 150 5.30 -21.51 4.96
CA ALA A 150 5.74 -20.28 5.60
C ALA A 150 5.80 -19.12 4.59
N LEU A 151 6.38 -19.32 3.40
CA LEU A 151 6.49 -18.29 2.36
C LEU A 151 5.12 -17.83 1.82
N ASP A 152 4.16 -18.73 1.68
CA ASP A 152 2.80 -18.39 1.27
C ASP A 152 2.11 -17.54 2.34
N ALA A 153 2.26 -17.89 3.62
CA ALA A 153 1.78 -17.04 4.70
C ALA A 153 2.45 -15.64 4.72
N ILE A 154 3.70 -15.49 4.24
CA ILE A 154 4.31 -14.16 4.05
C ILE A 154 3.54 -13.36 3.00
N LYS A 155 3.07 -13.98 1.91
CA LYS A 155 2.30 -13.26 0.87
C LYS A 155 0.98 -12.73 1.45
N GLU A 156 0.37 -13.47 2.37
CA GLU A 156 -0.86 -13.06 3.03
C GLU A 156 -0.65 -11.99 4.11
N ILE A 157 0.45 -12.08 4.87
CA ILE A 157 0.79 -11.12 5.94
C ILE A 157 1.44 -9.84 5.37
N TRP A 158 2.06 -9.95 4.19
CA TRP A 158 2.82 -8.88 3.51
C TRP A 158 2.46 -8.74 2.02
N PRO A 159 1.19 -8.52 1.66
CA PRO A 159 0.73 -8.59 0.26
C PRO A 159 1.30 -7.49 -0.65
N TRP A 160 1.89 -6.43 -0.12
CA TRP A 160 2.22 -5.21 -0.89
C TRP A 160 3.69 -4.77 -0.85
N GLY A 161 4.64 -5.65 -0.51
CA GLY A 161 6.06 -5.30 -0.54
C GLY A 161 6.55 -4.37 0.58
N GLY A 162 5.63 -3.87 1.41
CA GLY A 162 5.91 -3.12 2.62
C GLY A 162 5.57 -1.66 2.49
N TRP A 163 5.00 -1.13 3.56
CA TRP A 163 4.90 0.31 3.78
C TRP A 163 6.33 0.87 3.86
N GLN A 164 6.93 1.18 2.71
CA GLN A 164 8.06 2.09 2.67
C GLN A 164 7.51 3.43 3.15
N SER A 165 7.81 3.73 4.42
CA SER A 165 7.71 5.02 5.09
C SER A 165 7.10 6.14 4.23
N LEU A 166 5.80 6.37 4.44
CA LEU A 166 5.17 7.68 4.28
C LEU A 166 5.70 8.65 5.34
#